data_AF-A0A6N8HSQ3-F1
#
_entry.id   AF-A0A6N8HSQ3-F1
#
_cell.length_a   1.000
_cell.length_b   1.000
_cell.length_c   1.000
_cell.angle_alpha   90.00
_cell.angle_beta   90.00
_cell.angle_gamma   90.00
#
_symmetry.space_group_name_H-M   'P 1'
#
loop_
_entity.id
_entity.type
_entity.pdbx_description
1 polymer ?
#
loop_
_entity_poly.entity_id
_entity_poly.type
_entity_poly.pdbx_seq_one_letter_code
_entity_poly.pdbx_strand_id
1 'polypeptide(L)'
;MSGRKKQPLAVIQGKGKSNHITKEEAKERQRQEDKLKGSTDKIAPPSYLTKKQKEEFTELATELTELGIFSNLDVDFLARYIDAKTEYVKVAREMRKMKATEKLVIDEHGTKRTFANKDYGSLNRMRNILFADCKSAASELGLSITSRLKLVIPEREGEEDQTPMEKFMKKRGSNA
;
A
#
# COMPACT_ATOMS: atom_id res chain seq x y z
N MET A 1 18.89 8.37 -19.69
CA MET A 1 17.62 7.68 -20.03
C MET A 1 17.15 6.92 -18.79
N SER A 2 16.22 7.50 -18.00
CA SER A 2 15.69 6.81 -16.82
C SER A 2 14.99 5.53 -17.26
N GLY A 3 15.56 4.38 -16.90
CA GLY A 3 15.08 3.06 -17.33
C GLY A 3 13.63 2.88 -16.90
N ARG A 4 12.76 2.53 -17.85
CA ARG A 4 11.35 2.25 -17.59
C ARG A 4 11.24 1.16 -16.52
N LYS A 5 10.50 1.45 -15.43
CA LYS A 5 10.23 0.48 -14.37
C LYS A 5 9.66 -0.82 -14.98
N LYS A 6 10.25 -1.96 -14.62
CA LYS A 6 9.75 -3.28 -15.03
C LYS A 6 8.30 -3.44 -14.55
N GLN A 7 7.45 -3.97 -15.42
CA GLN A 7 6.02 -4.22 -15.13
C GLN A 7 5.82 -5.73 -14.93
N PRO A 8 4.90 -6.15 -14.02
CA PRO A 8 4.57 -7.56 -13.85
C PRO A 8 4.11 -8.21 -15.15
N LEU A 9 4.39 -9.50 -15.33
CA LEU A 9 4.04 -10.25 -16.53
C LEU A 9 2.54 -10.18 -16.84
N ALA A 10 1.70 -10.30 -15.81
CA ALA A 10 0.26 -10.24 -15.95
C ALA A 10 -0.23 -8.88 -16.45
N VAL A 11 0.41 -7.78 -16.05
CA VAL A 11 0.10 -6.43 -16.55
C VAL A 11 0.52 -6.26 -18.01
N ILE A 12 1.64 -6.87 -18.40
CA ILE A 12 2.10 -6.87 -19.80
C ILE A 12 1.12 -7.65 -20.68
N GLN A 13 0.67 -8.82 -20.21
CA GLN A 13 -0.33 -9.62 -20.89
C GLN A 13 -1.66 -8.84 -21.00
N GLY A 14 -2.19 -8.29 -19.90
CA GLY A 14 -3.47 -7.56 -19.88
C GLY A 14 -3.54 -6.35 -20.82
N LYS A 15 -2.43 -5.63 -21.04
CA LYS A 15 -2.40 -4.38 -21.82
C LYS A 15 -2.59 -4.51 -23.34
N GLY A 16 -2.73 -5.72 -23.88
CA GLY A 16 -3.05 -5.97 -25.30
C GLY A 16 -1.98 -5.53 -26.32
N LYS A 17 -1.01 -4.67 -25.96
CA LYS A 17 0.15 -4.39 -26.80
C LYS A 17 0.98 -5.66 -26.89
N SER A 18 1.20 -6.12 -28.11
CA SER A 18 2.08 -7.23 -28.48
C SER A 18 3.53 -6.93 -28.04
N ASN A 19 3.78 -6.98 -26.74
CA ASN A 19 5.13 -7.18 -26.23
C ASN A 19 5.45 -8.61 -26.63
N HIS A 20 6.17 -8.75 -27.75
CA HIS A 20 6.60 -10.00 -28.36
C HIS A 20 7.53 -10.78 -27.42
N ILE A 21 7.00 -11.22 -26.30
CA ILE A 21 7.68 -12.02 -25.30
C ILE A 21 7.45 -13.47 -25.71
N THR A 22 8.53 -14.22 -25.85
CA THR A 22 8.44 -15.64 -26.18
C THR A 22 7.87 -16.43 -25.00
N LYS A 23 7.35 -17.64 -25.25
CA LYS A 23 6.85 -18.52 -24.16
C LYS A 23 7.92 -18.79 -23.10
N GLU A 24 9.18 -18.96 -23.52
CA GLU A 24 10.30 -19.18 -22.61
C GLU A 24 10.62 -17.93 -21.77
N GLU A 25 10.63 -16.75 -22.38
CA GLU A 25 10.84 -15.49 -21.65
C GLU A 25 9.72 -15.22 -20.64
N ALA A 26 8.46 -15.53 -21.00
CA ALA A 26 7.33 -15.38 -20.10
C ALA A 26 7.46 -16.34 -18.90
N LYS A 27 7.84 -17.60 -19.14
CA LYS A 27 8.06 -18.60 -18.09
C LYS A 27 9.20 -18.21 -17.15
N GLU A 28 10.30 -17.70 -17.70
CA GLU A 28 11.42 -17.23 -16.89
C GLU A 28 11.03 -16.01 -16.04
N ARG A 29 10.31 -15.04 -16.61
CA ARG A 29 9.78 -13.89 -15.84
C ARG A 29 8.83 -14.32 -14.75
N GLN A 30 7.89 -15.23 -15.03
CA GLN A 30 6.97 -15.75 -14.03
C GLN A 30 7.73 -16.41 -12.86
N ARG A 31 8.74 -17.24 -13.16
CA ARG A 31 9.60 -17.86 -12.13
C ARG A 31 10.36 -16.83 -11.31
N GLN A 32 10.87 -15.77 -11.94
CA GLN A 32 11.53 -14.68 -11.23
C GLN A 32 10.55 -13.91 -10.35
N GLU A 33 9.36 -13.58 -10.84
CA GLU A 33 8.31 -12.89 -10.08
C GLU A 33 7.81 -13.72 -8.89
N ASP A 34 7.59 -15.02 -9.07
CA ASP A 34 7.16 -15.89 -7.98
C ASP A 34 8.23 -16.08 -6.91
N LYS A 35 9.52 -16.10 -7.30
CA LYS A 35 10.64 -16.07 -6.33
C LYS A 35 10.67 -14.77 -5.52
N LEU A 36 10.26 -13.65 -6.12
CA LEU A 36 10.27 -12.33 -5.48
C LEU A 36 9.12 -12.14 -4.48
N LYS A 37 8.02 -12.90 -4.58
CA LYS A 37 6.90 -12.82 -3.63
C LYS A 37 7.27 -13.27 -2.21
N GLY A 38 8.35 -14.03 -2.05
CA GLY A 38 8.79 -14.56 -0.75
C GLY A 38 7.88 -15.65 -0.20
N SER A 39 8.29 -16.23 0.92
CA SER A 39 7.51 -17.24 1.66
C SER A 39 6.58 -16.59 2.68
N THR A 40 5.53 -17.30 3.10
CA THR A 40 4.51 -16.85 4.06
C THR A 40 4.44 -17.72 5.31
N ASP A 41 5.42 -18.62 5.51
CA ASP A 41 5.46 -19.63 6.57
C ASP A 41 5.83 -19.08 7.96
N LYS A 42 6.33 -17.84 8.05
CA LYS A 42 6.88 -17.24 9.28
C LYS A 42 6.24 -15.89 9.60
N ILE A 43 4.98 -15.71 9.22
CA ILE A 43 4.24 -14.50 9.56
C ILE A 43 3.81 -14.57 11.02
N ALA A 44 4.52 -13.83 11.87
CA ALA A 44 4.21 -13.72 13.28
C ALA A 44 4.46 -12.29 13.77
N PRO A 45 3.63 -11.76 14.68
CA PRO A 45 3.84 -10.42 15.20
C PRO A 45 5.12 -10.36 16.04
N PRO A 46 5.96 -9.32 15.86
CA PRO A 46 7.17 -9.16 16.66
C PRO A 46 6.91 -9.06 18.17
N SER A 47 7.89 -9.48 18.97
CA SER A 47 7.76 -9.61 20.42
C SER A 47 7.49 -8.28 21.13
N TYR A 48 8.03 -7.17 20.62
CA TYR A 48 7.93 -5.83 21.18
C TYR A 48 6.53 -5.21 21.06
N LEU A 49 5.63 -5.78 20.25
CA LEU A 49 4.26 -5.29 20.14
C LEU A 49 3.44 -5.62 21.40
N THR A 50 2.60 -4.67 21.81
CA THR A 50 1.61 -4.88 22.86
C THR A 50 0.55 -5.88 22.42
N LYS A 51 -0.21 -6.48 23.36
CA LYS A 51 -1.26 -7.45 23.05
C LYS A 51 -2.25 -6.96 21.98
N LYS A 52 -2.73 -5.71 22.12
CA LYS A 52 -3.66 -5.10 21.16
C LYS A 52 -3.03 -4.90 19.77
N GLN A 53 -1.76 -4.50 19.73
CA GLN A 53 -1.04 -4.35 18.45
C GLN A 53 -0.80 -5.70 17.78
N LYS A 54 -0.59 -6.78 18.56
CA LYS A 54 -0.47 -8.15 18.03
C LYS A 54 -1.76 -8.64 17.42
N GLU A 55 -2.90 -8.37 18.06
CA GLU A 55 -4.24 -8.68 17.52
C GLU A 55 -4.44 -7.97 16.17
N GLU A 56 -4.21 -6.65 16.12
CA GLU A 56 -4.31 -5.88 14.88
C GLU A 56 -3.34 -6.35 13.79
N PHE A 57 -2.12 -6.73 14.17
CA PHE A 57 -1.13 -7.29 13.25
C PHE A 57 -1.65 -8.57 12.61
N THR A 58 -2.19 -9.49 13.41
CA THR A 58 -2.69 -10.77 12.92
C THR A 58 -3.87 -10.58 11.97
N GLU A 59 -4.80 -9.68 12.29
CA GLU A 59 -5.93 -9.35 11.42
C GLU A 59 -5.45 -8.83 10.06
N LEU A 60 -4.62 -7.77 10.06
CA LEU A 60 -4.13 -7.17 8.82
C LEU A 60 -3.24 -8.12 8.02
N ALA A 61 -2.35 -8.86 8.67
CA ALA A 61 -1.48 -9.81 7.99
C ALA A 61 -2.29 -10.92 7.30
N THR A 62 -3.37 -11.39 7.94
CA THR A 62 -4.26 -12.41 7.35
C THR A 62 -4.91 -11.88 6.06
N GLU A 63 -5.54 -10.71 6.11
CA GLU A 63 -6.17 -10.10 4.93
C GLU A 63 -5.15 -9.85 3.79
N LEU A 64 -3.96 -9.36 4.13
CA LEU A 64 -2.94 -9.06 3.12
C LEU A 64 -2.31 -10.33 2.52
N THR A 65 -2.19 -11.42 3.29
CA THR A 65 -1.73 -12.72 2.80
C THR A 65 -2.78 -13.38 1.92
N GLU A 66 -4.07 -13.27 2.24
CA GLU A 66 -5.17 -13.73 1.39
C GLU A 66 -5.19 -13.02 0.02
N LEU A 67 -4.84 -11.74 0.00
CA LEU A 67 -4.65 -10.96 -1.23
C LEU A 67 -3.37 -11.34 -2.01
N GLY A 68 -2.48 -12.14 -1.43
CA GLY A 68 -1.23 -12.56 -2.06
C GLY A 68 -0.17 -11.46 -2.18
N ILE A 69 -0.28 -10.41 -1.36
CA ILE A 69 0.59 -9.20 -1.41
C ILE A 69 1.46 -9.03 -0.17
N PHE A 70 1.53 -10.05 0.69
CA PHE A 70 2.25 -9.98 1.96
C PHE A 70 3.02 -11.27 2.24
N SER A 71 4.25 -11.11 2.71
CA SER A 71 5.22 -12.18 2.92
C SER A 71 5.97 -12.02 4.24
N ASN A 72 6.82 -13.01 4.56
CA ASN A 72 7.73 -12.94 5.70
C ASN A 72 8.62 -11.68 5.71
N LEU A 73 8.91 -11.10 4.54
CA LEU A 73 9.74 -9.90 4.41
C LEU A 73 9.04 -8.64 4.92
N ASP A 74 7.71 -8.65 4.93
CA ASP A 74 6.88 -7.48 5.21
C ASP A 74 6.46 -7.39 6.69
N VAL A 75 6.78 -8.42 7.49
CA VAL A 75 6.44 -8.53 8.92
C VAL A 75 6.91 -7.31 9.72
N ASP A 76 8.19 -6.97 9.62
CA ASP A 76 8.74 -5.82 10.35
C ASP A 76 8.12 -4.50 9.89
N PHE A 77 7.74 -4.42 8.62
CA PHE A 77 7.18 -3.20 8.06
C PHE A 77 5.73 -2.97 8.53
N LEU A 78 4.91 -4.03 8.55
CA LEU A 78 3.56 -3.97 9.12
C LEU A 78 3.61 -3.68 10.63
N ALA A 79 4.56 -4.26 11.36
CA ALA A 79 4.72 -4.00 12.78
C ALA A 79 5.07 -2.53 13.07
N ARG A 80 5.98 -1.92 12.30
CA ARG A 80 6.30 -0.48 12.40
C ARG A 80 5.12 0.41 12.03
N TYR A 81 4.32 0.02 11.03
CA TYR A 81 3.10 0.73 10.69
C TYR A 81 2.11 0.75 11.86
N ILE A 82 1.87 -0.40 12.50
CA ILE A 82 0.95 -0.51 13.64
C ILE A 82 1.46 0.28 14.84
N ASP A 83 2.76 0.26 15.09
CA ASP A 83 3.36 1.04 16.17
C ASP A 83 3.20 2.55 15.93
N ALA A 84 3.56 3.04 14.74
CA ALA A 84 3.39 4.44 14.36
C ALA A 84 1.92 4.88 14.40
N LYS A 85 0.99 4.03 13.95
CA LYS A 85 -0.46 4.27 14.03
C LYS A 85 -0.92 4.38 15.49
N THR A 86 -0.42 3.51 16.36
CA THR A 86 -0.75 3.52 17.79
C THR A 86 -0.30 4.82 18.44
N GLU A 87 0.93 5.26 18.17
CA GLU A 87 1.45 6.53 18.66
C GLU A 87 0.69 7.73 18.09
N TYR A 88 0.35 7.71 16.80
CA TYR A 88 -0.48 8.74 16.18
C TYR A 88 -1.82 8.92 16.93
N VAL A 89 -2.49 7.82 17.26
CA VAL A 89 -3.76 7.83 17.99
C VAL A 89 -3.59 8.40 19.41
N LYS A 90 -2.49 8.03 20.11
CA LYS A 90 -2.17 8.59 21.43
C LYS A 90 -1.97 10.10 21.36
N VAL A 91 -1.13 10.58 20.44
CA VAL A 91 -0.87 12.01 20.24
C VAL A 91 -2.16 12.75 19.89
N ALA A 92 -2.96 12.22 18.97
CA ALA A 92 -4.24 12.82 18.60
C ALA A 92 -5.21 12.90 19.80
N ARG A 93 -5.20 11.90 20.68
CA ARG A 93 -6.02 11.91 21.90
C ARG A 93 -5.56 12.97 22.90
N GLU A 94 -4.26 13.11 23.14
CA GLU A 94 -3.74 14.14 24.04
C GLU A 94 -4.01 15.55 23.49
N MET A 95 -3.84 15.76 22.18
CA MET A 95 -4.17 17.02 21.53
C MET A 95 -5.63 17.45 21.72
N ARG A 96 -6.58 16.52 21.73
CA ARG A 96 -8.01 16.84 21.99
C ARG A 96 -8.27 17.34 23.41
N LYS A 97 -7.41 17.02 24.38
CA LYS A 97 -7.55 17.48 25.77
C LYS A 97 -6.99 18.89 25.99
N MET A 98 -6.21 19.42 25.05
CA MET A 98 -5.54 20.70 25.16
C MET A 98 -6.17 21.76 24.25
N LYS A 99 -6.07 23.02 24.65
CA LYS A 99 -6.41 24.16 23.79
C LYS A 99 -5.19 24.56 22.96
N ALA A 100 -5.44 24.91 21.70
CA ALA A 100 -4.41 25.42 20.80
C ALA A 100 -3.83 26.78 21.24
N THR A 101 -4.55 27.48 22.12
CA THR A 101 -4.16 28.77 22.67
C THR A 101 -4.13 28.76 24.19
N GLU A 102 -3.21 29.53 24.75
CA GLU A 102 -3.13 29.83 26.18
C GLU A 102 -4.00 31.05 26.52
N LYS A 103 -4.33 31.20 27.81
CA LYS A 103 -5.33 32.17 28.30
C LYS A 103 -5.03 33.61 27.84
N LEU A 104 -6.13 34.35 27.76
CA LEU A 104 -6.22 35.78 27.56
C LEU A 104 -5.43 36.52 28.66
N VAL A 105 -4.25 37.04 28.35
CA VAL A 105 -3.58 37.99 29.25
C VAL A 105 -4.21 39.34 28.98
N ILE A 106 -4.74 39.97 30.02
CA ILE A 106 -5.23 41.34 29.96
C ILE A 106 -4.02 42.22 30.29
N ASP A 107 -3.51 42.94 29.29
CA ASP A 107 -2.45 43.94 29.52
C ASP A 107 -2.94 45.02 30.49
N GLU A 108 -2.03 45.81 31.07
CA GLU A 108 -2.34 46.96 31.96
C GLU A 108 -3.36 47.95 31.35
N HIS A 109 -3.52 47.93 30.03
CA HIS A 109 -4.48 48.74 29.27
C HIS A 109 -5.84 48.06 28.99
N GLY A 110 -6.11 46.88 29.55
CA GLY A 110 -7.36 46.14 29.32
C GLY A 110 -7.40 45.32 28.03
N THR A 111 -6.30 45.31 27.25
CA THR A 111 -6.23 44.60 25.96
C THR A 111 -6.06 43.11 26.17
N LYS A 112 -6.98 42.34 25.60
CA LYS A 112 -7.04 40.88 25.65
C LYS A 112 -6.10 40.28 24.60
N ARG A 113 -4.98 39.67 25.00
CA ARG A 113 -4.06 38.96 24.10
C ARG A 113 -4.12 37.45 24.29
N THR A 114 -4.22 36.74 23.17
CA THR A 114 -4.20 35.27 23.12
C THR A 114 -2.86 34.80 22.59
N PHE A 115 -2.23 33.85 23.27
CA PHE A 115 -0.95 33.28 22.86
C PHE A 115 -1.12 31.84 22.35
N ALA A 116 -0.27 31.41 21.42
CA ALA A 116 -0.26 30.03 20.95
C ALA A 116 0.34 29.11 22.02
N ASN A 117 -0.32 27.98 22.27
CA ASN A 117 0.20 26.94 23.15
C ASN A 117 1.37 26.23 22.46
N LYS A 118 2.58 26.35 23.03
CA LYS A 118 3.81 25.77 22.44
C LYS A 118 3.76 24.24 22.43
N ASP A 119 3.20 23.62 23.47
CA ASP A 119 3.10 22.17 23.58
C ASP A 119 2.12 21.61 22.55
N TYR A 120 1.00 22.32 22.31
CA TYR A 120 0.08 22.00 21.22
C TYR A 120 0.78 22.04 19.86
N GLY A 121 1.61 23.07 19.61
CA GLY A 121 2.40 23.18 18.38
C GLY A 121 3.37 22.02 18.18
N SER A 122 4.07 21.60 19.24
CA SER A 122 5.01 20.47 19.21
C SER A 122 4.30 19.14 18.96
N LEU A 123 3.20 18.86 19.65
CA LEU A 123 2.40 17.65 19.41
C LEU A 123 1.76 17.63 18.03
N ASN A 124 1.34 18.79 17.50
CA ASN A 124 0.83 18.90 16.14
C ASN A 124 1.90 18.53 15.10
N ARG A 125 3.15 18.93 15.31
CA ARG A 125 4.28 18.53 14.44
C ARG A 125 4.52 17.03 14.50
N MET A 126 4.59 16.46 15.70
CA MET A 126 4.76 15.01 15.89
C MET A 126 3.63 14.22 15.24
N ARG A 127 2.38 14.66 15.42
CA ARG A 127 1.21 14.06 14.77
C ARG A 127 1.35 14.06 13.24
N ASN A 128 1.80 15.16 12.65
CA ASN A 128 1.96 15.27 11.20
C ASN A 128 3.07 14.35 10.67
N ILE A 129 4.17 14.19 11.41
CA ILE A 129 5.25 13.24 11.08
C ILE A 129 4.69 11.80 11.11
N LEU A 130 4.08 11.40 12.22
CA LEU A 130 3.50 10.06 12.36
C LEU A 130 2.43 9.77 11.30
N PHE A 131 1.62 10.77 10.94
CA PHE A 131 0.64 10.65 9.86
C PHE A 131 1.30 10.42 8.49
N ALA A 132 2.39 11.14 8.20
CA ALA A 132 3.13 10.98 6.95
C ALA A 132 3.77 9.58 6.88
N ASP A 133 4.37 9.11 7.98
CA ASP A 133 4.96 7.77 8.08
C ASP A 133 3.90 6.68 7.87
N CYS A 134 2.76 6.79 8.57
CA CYS A 134 1.63 5.88 8.40
C CYS A 134 1.10 5.88 6.96
N LYS A 135 1.00 7.05 6.32
CA LYS A 135 0.52 7.17 4.95
C LYS A 135 1.49 6.53 3.96
N SER A 136 2.80 6.73 4.16
CA SER A 136 3.84 6.12 3.33
C SER A 136 3.80 4.61 3.45
N ALA A 137 3.82 4.09 4.68
CA ALA A 137 3.77 2.66 4.94
C ALA A 137 2.47 2.01 4.42
N ALA A 138 1.32 2.67 4.61
CA ALA A 138 0.05 2.17 4.08
C ALA A 138 0.01 2.12 2.54
N SER A 139 0.69 3.04 1.86
CA SER A 139 0.79 3.01 0.40
C SER A 139 1.67 1.87 -0.11
N GLU A 140 2.71 1.50 0.64
CA GLU A 140 3.64 0.43 0.28
C GLU A 140 3.08 -0.96 0.61
N LEU A 141 2.42 -1.12 1.77
CA LEU A 141 1.76 -2.35 2.20
C LEU A 141 0.48 -2.69 1.41
N GLY A 142 0.00 -1.79 0.55
CA GLY A 142 -1.25 -2.02 -0.17
C GLY A 142 -2.52 -1.75 0.66
N LEU A 143 -2.42 -1.04 1.78
CA LEU A 143 -3.58 -0.76 2.65
C LEU A 143 -4.53 0.32 2.07
N SER A 144 -4.07 1.14 1.12
CA SER A 144 -4.93 2.11 0.44
C SER A 144 -5.62 1.53 -0.80
N ILE A 145 -6.82 2.02 -1.14
CA ILE A 145 -7.52 1.63 -2.37
C ILE A 145 -6.66 1.92 -3.59
N THR A 146 -6.02 3.10 -3.64
CA THR A 146 -5.16 3.50 -4.76
C THR A 146 -3.94 2.59 -4.91
N SER A 147 -3.33 2.14 -3.82
CA SER A 147 -2.22 1.17 -3.90
C SER A 147 -2.69 -0.19 -4.42
N ARG A 148 -3.89 -0.64 -4.02
CA ARG A 148 -4.47 -1.90 -4.53
C ARG A 148 -4.86 -1.82 -5.99
N LEU A 149 -5.45 -0.72 -6.44
CA LEU A 149 -5.82 -0.54 -7.85
C LEU A 149 -4.62 -0.54 -8.79
N LYS A 150 -3.42 -0.18 -8.31
CA LYS A 150 -2.17 -0.32 -9.11
C LYS A 150 -1.77 -1.78 -9.33
N LEU A 151 -2.29 -2.70 -8.52
CA LEU A 151 -2.06 -4.14 -8.64
C LEU A 151 -3.10 -4.83 -9.54
N VAL A 152 -4.24 -4.18 -9.79
CA VAL A 152 -5.30 -4.72 -10.66
C VAL A 152 -4.79 -4.75 -12.10
N ILE A 153 -4.80 -5.95 -12.68
CA ILE A 153 -4.46 -6.19 -14.07
C ILE A 153 -5.66 -5.78 -14.92
N PRO A 154 -5.49 -4.95 -15.97
CA PRO A 154 -6.56 -4.70 -16.92
C PRO A 154 -6.95 -6.03 -17.59
N GLU A 155 -8.21 -6.44 -17.44
CA GLU A 155 -8.74 -7.56 -18.19
C GLU A 155 -8.71 -7.22 -19.69
N ARG A 156 -8.25 -8.15 -20.52
CA ARG A 156 -8.44 -8.01 -21.97
C ARG A 156 -9.92 -8.21 -22.22
N GLU A 157 -10.60 -7.18 -22.70
CA GLU A 157 -11.88 -7.37 -23.39
C GLU A 157 -11.62 -8.35 -24.54
N GLY A 158 -12.38 -9.44 -24.55
CA GLY A 158 -12.10 -10.63 -25.34
C GLY A 158 -12.03 -10.32 -26.83
N GLU A 159 -10.80 -10.28 -27.36
CA GLU A 159 -10.56 -10.92 -28.65
C GLU A 159 -9.96 -12.29 -28.32
N GLU A 160 -10.78 -13.33 -28.52
CA GLU A 160 -10.30 -14.70 -28.60
C GLU A 160 -8.98 -14.71 -29.38
N ASP A 161 -7.93 -15.27 -28.78
CA ASP A 161 -6.62 -15.51 -29.42
C ASP A 161 -6.80 -16.54 -30.57
N GLN A 162 -7.63 -16.23 -31.57
CA GLN A 162 -7.73 -17.00 -32.80
C GLN A 162 -6.42 -16.75 -33.53
N THR A 163 -5.63 -17.82 -33.63
CA THR A 163 -4.44 -17.84 -34.46
C THR A 163 -4.80 -17.40 -35.88
N PRO A 164 -3.87 -16.78 -36.63
CA PRO A 164 -4.12 -16.44 -38.04
C PRO A 164 -4.62 -17.64 -38.86
N MET A 165 -4.22 -18.86 -38.49
CA MET A 165 -4.72 -20.12 -39.04
C MET A 165 -6.21 -20.37 -38.74
N GLU A 166 -6.68 -20.18 -37.51
CA GLU A 166 -8.09 -20.32 -37.15
C GLU A 166 -8.97 -19.30 -37.85
N LYS A 167 -8.52 -18.04 -37.96
CA LYS A 167 -9.22 -17.01 -38.76
C LYS A 167 -9.31 -17.42 -40.24
N PHE A 168 -8.27 -18.04 -40.78
CA PHE A 168 -8.23 -18.51 -42.17
C PHE A 168 -9.13 -19.73 -42.42
N MET A 169 -9.15 -20.69 -41.49
CA MET A 169 -10.00 -21.88 -41.56
C MET A 169 -11.48 -21.53 -41.42
N LYS A 170 -11.84 -20.60 -40.51
CA LYS A 170 -13.23 -20.13 -40.34
C LYS A 170 -13.74 -19.39 -41.59
N LYS A 171 -12.88 -18.63 -42.27
CA LYS A 171 -13.21 -17.93 -43.51
C LYS A 171 -13.41 -18.86 -44.71
N ARG A 172 -12.77 -20.04 -44.73
CA ARG A 172 -12.97 -21.07 -45.77
C ARG A 172 -14.12 -22.02 -45.48
N GLY A 173 -14.39 -22.34 -44.22
CA GLY A 173 -15.50 -23.22 -43.83
C GLY A 173 -16.89 -22.57 -43.95
N SER A 174 -16.96 -21.24 -44.14
CA SER A 174 -18.21 -20.51 -44.32
C SER A 174 -18.63 -20.30 -45.79
N ASN A 175 -17.84 -20.83 -46.74
CA ASN A 175 -18.06 -20.73 -48.19
C ASN A 175 -18.19 -22.12 -48.87
N ALA A 176 -18.57 -23.15 -48.11
CA ALA A 176 -18.86 -24.50 -48.62
C ALA A 176 -20.33 -24.83 -48.39
#